data_AF-X1KNY5-F1
#
_entry.id   AF-X1KNY5-F1
#
_cell.length_a   1.000
_cell.length_b   1.000
_cell.length_c   1.000
_cell.angle_alpha   90.00
_cell.angle_beta   90.00
_cell.angle_gamma   90.00
#
_symmetry.space_group_name_H-M   'P 1'
#
loop_
_entity.id
_entity.type
_entity.pdbx_description
1 polymer ?
#
loop_
_entity_poly.entity_id
_entity_poly.type
_entity_poly.pdbx_seq_one_letter_code
_entity_poly.pdbx_strand_id
1 'polypeptide(L)'
;FTVEEGAIRVGLGKIKGVGEKHLKSILSLKEKCKRFNSLYDFCYKTTLLRINQPLIENLIKVGAFDFTAYPRSALLTLLPLTLKEIRKKKAKDGAQNKISEERELWNTELIASDSIPAYHFSKSFQMSLEKEILDIYITNYPLKKYDKILAYLPIMNSNQLLNYFYPKSILIKGMLIQARRQFTRQKQVMAFLLLEDEAGFFEVIAFPAVYQKYSNLFHKEAPLLIEGVLSKDSGDSKIIAQKIVNINSYLVSRESYLVKKKEIRA
;
A
#
# COMPACT_ATOMS: atom_id res chain seq x y z
N PHE A 1 13.22 8.14 0.34
CA PHE A 1 13.56 6.70 0.37
C PHE A 1 15.08 6.60 0.34
N THR A 2 15.64 5.44 0.70
CA THR A 2 17.07 5.17 0.53
C THR A 2 17.24 3.83 -0.19
N VAL A 3 18.31 3.65 -0.95
CA VAL A 3 18.63 2.37 -1.58
C VAL A 3 19.58 1.63 -0.65
N GLU A 4 19.25 0.38 -0.31
CA GLU A 4 20.03 -0.44 0.60
C GLU A 4 19.88 -1.91 0.20
N GLU A 5 21.00 -2.63 0.05
CA GLU A 5 21.03 -4.06 -0.30
C GLU A 5 20.20 -4.43 -1.55
N GLY A 6 20.20 -3.55 -2.57
CA GLY A 6 19.44 -3.77 -3.80
C GLY A 6 17.91 -3.57 -3.66
N ALA A 7 17.45 -3.08 -2.51
CA ALA A 7 16.06 -2.75 -2.25
C ALA A 7 15.86 -1.25 -1.95
N ILE A 8 14.63 -0.77 -2.10
CA ILE A 8 14.24 0.61 -1.76
C ILE A 8 13.60 0.61 -0.37
N ARG A 9 14.23 1.31 0.58
CA ARG A 9 13.69 1.52 1.92
C ARG A 9 12.78 2.74 1.95
N VAL A 10 11.54 2.53 2.36
CA VAL A 10 10.56 3.60 2.57
C VAL A 10 10.96 4.44 3.77
N GLY A 11 11.03 5.76 3.60
CA GLY A 11 11.46 6.69 4.64
C GLY A 11 10.36 6.95 5.66
N LEU A 12 10.73 7.09 6.94
CA LEU A 12 9.80 7.38 8.05
C LEU A 12 8.90 8.60 7.81
N GLY A 13 9.37 9.60 7.05
CA GLY A 13 8.58 10.79 6.72
C GLY A 13 7.36 10.54 5.83
N LYS A 14 7.20 9.35 5.24
CA LYS A 14 5.99 8.95 4.49
C LYS A 14 4.87 8.45 5.38
N ILE A 15 5.15 8.16 6.65
CA ILE A 15 4.17 7.61 7.59
C ILE A 15 3.25 8.74 8.06
N LYS A 16 1.94 8.55 7.86
CA LYS A 16 0.89 9.45 8.33
C LYS A 16 1.06 9.74 9.82
N GLY A 17 1.16 11.03 10.16
CA GLY A 17 1.37 11.52 11.53
C GLY A 17 2.84 11.79 11.90
N VAL A 18 3.81 11.39 11.08
CA VAL A 18 5.22 11.77 11.28
C VAL A 18 5.43 13.19 10.74
N GLY A 19 5.35 14.18 11.62
CA GLY A 19 5.78 15.55 11.31
C GLY A 19 7.30 15.69 11.25
N GLU A 20 7.78 16.75 10.62
CA GLU A 20 9.21 17.04 10.43
C GLU A 20 10.00 17.06 11.76
N LYS A 21 9.40 17.63 12.81
CA LYS A 21 9.99 17.67 14.16
C LYS A 21 10.21 16.28 14.74
N HIS A 22 9.22 15.39 14.63
CA HIS A 22 9.33 14.01 15.10
C HIS A 22 10.39 13.26 14.29
N LEU A 23 10.39 13.43 12.96
CA LEU A 23 11.37 12.80 12.08
C LEU A 23 12.81 13.18 12.47
N LYS A 24 13.11 14.49 12.54
CA LYS A 24 14.44 14.99 12.93
C LYS A 24 14.86 14.45 14.30
N SER A 25 13.94 14.50 15.27
CA SER A 25 14.23 14.05 16.63
C SER A 25 14.50 12.54 16.74
N ILE A 26 13.73 11.71 16.02
CA ILE A 26 13.94 10.25 15.97
C ILE A 26 15.28 9.94 15.30
N LEU A 27 15.63 10.63 14.22
CA LEU A 27 16.91 10.45 13.53
C LEU A 27 18.10 10.85 14.41
N SER A 28 18.04 12.00 15.08
CA SER A 28 19.09 12.42 16.02
C SER A 28 19.24 11.47 17.21
N LEU A 29 18.13 10.88 17.70
CA LEU A 29 18.21 9.82 18.70
C LEU A 29 18.86 8.56 18.15
N LYS A 30 18.49 8.14 16.93
CA LYS A 30 19.06 6.97 16.26
C LYS A 30 20.57 7.11 16.07
N GLU A 31 21.06 8.29 15.69
CA GLU A 31 22.51 8.56 15.59
C GLU A 31 23.23 8.34 16.92
N LYS A 32 22.63 8.77 18.04
CA LYS A 32 23.21 8.62 19.38
C LYS A 32 23.15 7.18 19.89
N CYS A 33 22.04 6.47 19.67
CA CYS A 33 21.83 5.13 20.22
C CYS A 33 22.22 3.99 19.27
N LYS A 34 22.60 4.31 18.02
CA LYS A 34 22.85 3.42 16.87
C LYS A 34 21.63 2.62 16.41
N ARG A 35 20.95 1.91 17.30
CA ARG A 35 19.75 1.11 17.01
C ARG A 35 18.75 1.09 18.17
N PHE A 36 17.49 0.79 17.82
CA PHE A 36 16.46 0.42 18.77
C PHE A 36 16.40 -1.11 18.86
N ASN A 37 16.35 -1.66 20.07
CA ASN A 37 16.39 -3.12 20.28
C ASN A 37 15.00 -3.75 20.44
N SER A 38 14.00 -2.98 20.86
CA SER A 38 12.64 -3.46 21.11
C SER A 38 11.62 -2.32 21.06
N LEU A 39 10.33 -2.65 21.12
CA LEU A 39 9.26 -1.67 21.29
C LEU A 39 9.46 -0.83 22.56
N TYR A 40 9.78 -1.49 23.69
CA TYR A 40 10.07 -0.82 24.94
C TYR A 40 11.24 0.15 24.82
N ASP A 41 12.36 -0.30 24.24
CA ASP A 41 13.56 0.52 24.07
C ASP A 41 13.28 1.76 23.22
N PHE A 42 12.52 1.60 22.14
CA PHE A 42 12.05 2.73 21.34
C PHE A 42 11.20 3.69 22.17
N CYS A 43 10.11 3.22 22.78
CA CYS A 43 9.19 4.05 23.55
C CYS A 43 9.89 4.80 24.71
N TYR A 44 10.82 4.13 25.39
CA TYR A 44 11.57 4.71 26.51
C TYR A 44 12.49 5.84 26.04
N LYS A 45 13.29 5.58 24.99
CA LYS A 45 14.20 6.58 24.40
C LYS A 45 13.46 7.76 23.76
N THR A 46 12.31 7.52 23.14
CA THR A 46 11.52 8.58 22.48
C THR A 46 10.54 9.30 23.40
N THR A 47 10.49 8.97 24.70
CA THR A 47 9.49 9.56 25.61
C THR A 47 9.54 11.09 25.65
N LEU A 48 10.75 11.68 25.62
CA LEU A 48 10.91 13.15 25.64
C LEU A 48 10.46 13.82 24.33
N LEU A 49 10.30 13.05 23.25
CA LEU A 49 9.89 13.56 21.95
C LEU A 49 8.38 13.80 21.85
N ARG A 50 7.62 13.44 22.90
CA ARG A 50 6.14 13.56 22.96
C ARG A 50 5.44 12.93 21.76
N ILE A 51 5.99 11.83 21.25
CA ILE A 51 5.35 11.01 20.23
C ILE A 51 4.07 10.42 20.82
N ASN A 52 2.94 10.64 20.16
CA ASN A 52 1.66 10.10 20.60
C ASN A 52 1.52 8.61 20.25
N GLN A 53 0.63 7.92 20.97
CA GLN A 53 0.39 6.49 20.76
C GLN A 53 -0.05 6.16 19.32
N PRO A 54 -0.97 6.92 18.66
CA PRO A 54 -1.35 6.64 17.28
C PRO A 54 -0.19 6.62 16.30
N LEU A 55 0.82 7.46 16.50
CA LEU A 55 2.01 7.47 15.63
C LEU A 55 2.84 6.18 15.78
N ILE A 56 2.97 5.66 17.00
CA ILE A 56 3.67 4.40 17.26
C ILE A 56 2.88 3.22 16.70
N GLU A 57 1.55 3.24 16.83
CA GLU A 57 0.69 2.26 16.19
C GLU A 57 0.86 2.24 14.67
N ASN A 58 0.93 3.41 14.02
CA ASN A 58 1.19 3.50 12.59
C ASN A 58 2.55 2.91 12.21
N LEU A 59 3.60 3.21 12.97
CA LEU A 59 4.93 2.61 12.80
C LEU A 59 4.89 1.09 12.88
N ILE A 60 4.18 0.53 13.86
CA ILE A 60 3.99 -0.93 13.99
C ILE A 60 3.21 -1.48 12.80
N LYS A 61 2.07 -0.87 12.45
CA LYS A 61 1.17 -1.31 11.37
C LYS A 61 1.87 -1.39 10.02
N VAL A 62 2.79 -0.48 9.73
CA VAL A 62 3.56 -0.46 8.46
C VAL A 62 4.87 -1.23 8.50
N GLY A 63 5.17 -1.92 9.60
CA GLY A 63 6.33 -2.81 9.70
C GLY A 63 7.65 -2.15 10.12
N ALA A 64 7.61 -0.93 10.65
CA ALA A 64 8.83 -0.29 11.17
C ALA A 64 9.43 -1.04 12.38
N PHE A 65 8.66 -1.93 13.01
CA PHE A 65 9.08 -2.80 14.12
C PHE A 65 9.25 -4.27 13.73
N ASP A 66 9.21 -4.61 12.44
CA ASP A 66 9.37 -6.01 11.99
C ASP A 66 10.75 -6.59 12.38
N PHE A 67 11.75 -5.72 12.65
CA PHE A 67 13.06 -6.11 13.21
C PHE A 67 12.99 -6.83 14.56
N THR A 68 11.87 -6.70 15.29
CA THR A 68 11.66 -7.37 16.58
C THR A 68 11.23 -8.84 16.44
N ALA A 69 10.94 -9.29 15.22
CA ALA A 69 10.39 -10.61 14.89
C ALA A 69 9.00 -10.93 15.51
N TYR A 70 8.43 -10.05 16.33
CA TYR A 70 7.09 -10.21 16.88
C TYR A 70 6.01 -9.87 15.84
N PRO A 71 4.88 -10.61 15.82
CA PRO A 71 3.73 -10.24 15.03
C PRO A 71 3.24 -8.83 15.37
N ARG A 72 2.91 -8.03 14.35
CA ARG A 72 2.41 -6.66 14.52
C ARG A 72 1.20 -6.58 15.44
N SER A 73 0.32 -7.59 15.45
CA SER A 73 -0.81 -7.71 16.38
C SER A 73 -0.38 -7.76 17.84
N ALA A 74 0.62 -8.58 18.17
CA ALA A 74 1.18 -8.67 19.52
C ALA A 74 1.79 -7.33 19.95
N LEU A 75 2.56 -6.67 19.07
CA LEU A 75 3.14 -5.36 19.35
C LEU A 75 2.08 -4.27 19.60
N LEU A 76 0.98 -4.28 18.86
CA LEU A 76 -0.13 -3.36 19.07
C LEU A 76 -0.82 -3.59 20.42
N THR A 77 -1.01 -4.84 20.81
CA THR A 77 -1.54 -5.20 22.14
C THR A 77 -0.59 -4.78 23.27
N LEU A 78 0.73 -4.90 23.05
CA LEU A 78 1.76 -4.59 24.03
C LEU A 78 1.97 -3.08 24.23
N LEU A 79 1.74 -2.29 23.18
CA LEU A 79 2.01 -0.85 23.19
C LEU A 79 1.38 -0.07 24.37
N PRO A 80 0.07 -0.16 24.65
CA PRO A 80 -0.53 0.60 25.76
C PRO A 80 0.03 0.19 27.12
N LEU A 81 0.37 -1.10 27.30
CA LEU A 81 0.97 -1.62 28.53
C LEU A 81 2.41 -1.07 28.70
N THR A 82 3.20 -1.13 27.64
CA THR A 82 4.55 -0.57 27.56
C THR A 82 4.57 0.92 27.91
N LEU A 83 3.66 1.72 27.32
CA LEU A 83 3.58 3.15 27.60
C LEU A 83 3.17 3.45 29.04
N LYS A 84 2.27 2.65 29.64
CA LYS A 84 1.85 2.80 31.04
C LYS A 84 3.02 2.55 32.00
N GLU A 85 3.82 1.53 31.73
CA GLU A 85 4.99 1.19 32.55
C GLU A 85 6.09 2.25 32.47
N ILE A 86 6.39 2.73 31.27
CA ILE A 86 7.38 3.81 31.09
C ILE A 86 6.97 5.07 31.87
N ARG A 87 5.69 5.42 31.86
CA ARG A 87 5.17 6.55 32.66
C ARG A 87 5.37 6.33 34.16
N LYS A 88 5.05 5.13 34.67
CA LYS A 88 5.28 4.78 36.09
C LYS A 88 6.75 4.89 36.46
N LYS A 89 7.65 4.37 35.61
CA LYS A 89 9.09 4.40 35.87
C LYS A 89 9.63 5.84 35.94
N LYS A 90 9.29 6.67 34.96
CA LYS A 90 9.72 8.09 34.98
C LYS A 90 9.15 8.90 36.14
N ALA A 91 7.95 8.57 36.62
CA ALA A 91 7.39 9.18 37.82
C ALA A 91 8.19 8.81 39.08
N LYS A 92 8.70 7.58 39.16
CA LYS A 92 9.60 7.14 40.24
C LYS A 92 10.98 7.78 40.12
N ASP A 93 11.56 7.80 38.92
CA ASP A 93 12.87 8.41 38.66
C ASP A 93 12.88 9.92 38.94
N GLY A 94 11.76 10.61 38.71
CA GLY A 94 11.59 12.03 39.05
C GLY A 94 11.36 12.30 40.55
N ALA A 95 10.94 11.29 41.31
CA ALA A 95 10.67 11.38 42.76
C ALA A 95 11.86 10.93 43.63
N GLN A 96 12.80 10.16 43.07
CA GLN A 96 13.95 9.62 43.80
C GLN A 96 15.28 10.11 43.23
N ASN A 97 15.67 11.34 43.61
CA ASN A 97 17.08 11.70 43.65
C ASN A 97 17.69 11.03 44.90
N LYS A 98 18.12 9.77 44.75
CA LYS A 98 19.29 9.13 45.39
C LYS A 98 19.11 7.62 45.53
N ILE A 99 20.13 6.93 45.04
CA ILE A 99 20.60 5.58 45.41
C ILE A 99 19.65 4.46 44.98
N SER A 100 20.01 3.80 43.88
CA SER A 100 20.10 2.34 43.79
C SER A 100 20.91 2.01 42.53
N GLU A 101 22.18 1.69 42.74
CA GLU A 101 23.01 0.95 41.80
C GLU A 101 22.50 -0.49 41.74
N GLU A 102 21.35 -0.69 41.08
CA GLU A 102 20.96 -2.01 40.60
C GLU A 102 20.67 -1.85 39.11
N ARG A 103 21.74 -2.05 38.32
CA ARG A 103 21.63 -2.52 36.96
C ARG A 103 21.10 -3.95 37.00
N GLU A 104 19.85 -4.14 37.43
CA GLU A 104 19.14 -5.34 37.03
C GLU A 104 18.97 -5.26 35.52
N LEU A 105 19.67 -6.19 34.86
CA LEU A 105 19.39 -6.67 33.53
C LEU A 105 17.93 -7.11 33.49
N TRP A 106 16.99 -6.17 33.39
CA TRP A 106 15.63 -6.48 33.01
C TRP A 106 15.63 -6.82 31.53
N ASN A 107 15.96 -8.09 31.27
CA ASN A 107 15.45 -8.85 30.16
C ASN A 107 13.97 -8.46 29.96
N THR A 108 13.67 -7.86 28.81
CA THR A 108 12.87 -8.50 27.75
C THR A 108 11.66 -9.38 28.13
N GLU A 109 11.07 -9.25 29.32
CA GLU A 109 10.02 -10.16 29.84
C GLU A 109 8.80 -9.42 30.43
N LEU A 110 8.62 -8.12 30.17
CA LEU A 110 7.49 -7.39 30.77
C LEU A 110 6.10 -7.79 30.25
N ILE A 111 6.02 -8.67 29.26
CA ILE A 111 5.00 -9.73 29.17
C ILE A 111 5.74 -10.88 28.51
N ALA A 112 5.72 -12.11 29.06
CA ALA A 112 6.16 -13.27 28.30
C ALA A 112 5.37 -13.27 27.00
N SER A 113 6.00 -12.86 25.89
CA SER A 113 5.28 -12.52 24.66
C SER A 113 4.48 -13.71 24.12
N ASP A 114 4.85 -14.92 24.55
CA ASP A 114 4.20 -16.19 24.24
C ASP A 114 2.78 -16.31 24.82
N SER A 115 2.42 -15.48 25.81
CA SER A 115 1.09 -15.44 26.43
C SER A 115 0.11 -14.45 25.77
N ILE A 116 0.59 -13.62 24.84
CA ILE A 116 -0.25 -12.64 24.15
C ILE A 116 -0.83 -13.30 22.90
N PRO A 117 -2.17 -13.30 22.72
CA PRO A 117 -2.77 -13.74 21.47
C PRO A 117 -2.19 -12.97 20.28
N ALA A 118 -1.46 -13.69 19.43
CA ALA A 118 -0.80 -13.13 18.28
C ALA A 118 -1.35 -13.78 17.00
N TYR A 119 -1.58 -12.96 15.98
CA TYR A 119 -1.98 -13.42 14.66
C TYR A 119 -1.29 -12.61 13.57
N HIS A 120 -1.02 -13.25 12.45
CA HIS A 120 -0.49 -12.55 11.29
C HIS A 120 -1.61 -11.85 10.53
N PHE A 121 -1.37 -10.59 10.17
CA PHE A 121 -2.28 -9.86 9.31
C PHE A 121 -2.37 -10.53 7.94
N SER A 122 -3.58 -10.69 7.42
CA SER A 122 -3.77 -11.13 6.04
C SER A 122 -3.11 -10.12 5.08
N LYS A 123 -2.61 -10.59 3.94
CA LYS A 123 -1.98 -9.71 2.93
C LYS A 123 -2.89 -8.56 2.51
N SER A 124 -4.19 -8.83 2.36
CA SER A 124 -5.18 -7.80 2.03
C SER A 124 -5.28 -6.72 3.11
N PHE A 125 -5.23 -7.10 4.38
CA PHE A 125 -5.28 -6.15 5.49
C PHE A 125 -3.98 -5.36 5.62
N GLN A 126 -2.82 -5.99 5.37
CA GLN A 126 -1.55 -5.27 5.31
C GLN A 126 -1.56 -4.20 4.21
N MET A 127 -2.03 -4.55 3.01
CA MET A 127 -2.14 -3.62 1.90
C MET A 127 -3.09 -2.45 2.19
N SER A 128 -4.22 -2.68 2.89
CA SER A 128 -5.09 -1.57 3.29
C SER A 128 -4.41 -0.62 4.27
N LEU A 129 -3.61 -1.14 5.22
CA LEU A 129 -2.85 -0.33 6.16
C LEU A 129 -1.72 0.44 5.46
N GLU A 130 -1.01 -0.19 4.53
CA GLU A 130 0.02 0.48 3.72
C GLU A 130 -0.59 1.64 2.93
N LYS A 131 -1.74 1.43 2.29
CA LYS A 131 -2.43 2.49 1.56
C LYS A 131 -2.90 3.60 2.48
N GLU A 132 -3.50 3.27 3.62
CA GLU A 132 -4.01 4.27 4.58
C GLU A 132 -2.90 5.11 5.21
N ILE A 133 -1.77 4.49 5.53
CA ILE A 133 -0.70 5.10 6.35
C ILE A 133 0.44 5.66 5.50
N LEU A 134 0.78 5.01 4.38
CA LEU A 134 1.91 5.38 3.50
C LEU A 134 1.49 5.94 2.14
N ASP A 135 0.20 5.81 1.78
CA ASP A 135 -0.37 6.14 0.46
C ASP A 135 0.19 5.30 -0.70
N ILE A 136 0.92 4.22 -0.41
CA ILE A 136 1.54 3.30 -1.38
C ILE A 136 1.29 1.85 -0.98
N TYR A 137 1.38 0.93 -1.93
CA TYR A 137 1.37 -0.51 -1.66
C TYR A 137 2.80 -1.05 -1.67
N ILE A 138 3.20 -1.76 -0.62
CA ILE A 138 4.54 -2.38 -0.49
C ILE A 138 4.42 -3.90 -0.59
N THR A 139 3.48 -4.49 0.13
CA THR A 139 3.34 -5.96 0.24
C THR A 139 2.97 -6.59 -1.10
N ASN A 140 2.06 -5.98 -1.86
CA ASN A 140 1.67 -6.47 -3.17
C ASN A 140 0.90 -5.40 -3.97
N TYR A 141 0.76 -5.60 -5.28
CA TYR A 141 -0.03 -4.70 -6.13
C TYR A 141 -1.52 -5.10 -6.13
N PRO A 142 -2.49 -4.16 -6.02
CA PRO A 142 -3.91 -4.47 -5.93
C PRO A 142 -4.47 -5.31 -7.07
N LEU A 143 -3.95 -5.15 -8.30
CA LEU A 143 -4.43 -5.92 -9.46
C LEU A 143 -3.97 -7.39 -9.45
N LYS A 144 -2.97 -7.76 -8.63
CA LYS A 144 -2.50 -9.16 -8.58
C LYS A 144 -3.57 -10.14 -8.13
N LYS A 145 -4.54 -9.69 -7.32
CA LYS A 145 -5.65 -10.55 -6.89
C LYS A 145 -6.48 -11.10 -8.06
N TYR A 146 -6.41 -10.44 -9.23
CA TYR A 146 -7.10 -10.88 -10.44
C TYR A 146 -6.25 -11.78 -11.35
N ASP A 147 -4.95 -11.94 -11.11
CA ASP A 147 -4.03 -12.69 -12.00
C ASP A 147 -4.53 -14.11 -12.27
N LYS A 148 -4.82 -14.84 -11.19
CA LYS A 148 -5.31 -16.23 -11.28
C LYS A 148 -6.62 -16.32 -12.06
N ILE A 149 -7.52 -15.37 -11.82
CA ILE A 149 -8.86 -15.42 -12.39
C ILE A 149 -8.83 -15.05 -13.87
N LEU A 150 -7.97 -14.09 -14.25
CA LEU A 150 -7.82 -13.59 -15.62
C LEU A 150 -6.74 -14.32 -16.44
N ALA A 151 -6.08 -15.34 -15.89
CA ALA A 151 -4.95 -16.04 -16.51
C ALA A 151 -5.25 -16.64 -17.90
N TYR A 152 -6.52 -16.90 -18.22
CA TYR A 152 -6.96 -17.43 -19.50
C TYR A 152 -7.11 -16.36 -20.60
N LEU A 153 -6.99 -15.08 -20.25
CA LEU A 153 -7.07 -13.96 -21.18
C LEU A 153 -5.67 -13.54 -21.62
N PRO A 154 -5.47 -13.15 -22.88
CA PRO A 154 -4.18 -12.67 -23.39
C PRO A 154 -3.93 -11.22 -22.95
N ILE A 155 -3.89 -10.98 -21.64
CA ILE A 155 -3.66 -9.66 -21.05
C ILE A 155 -2.17 -9.33 -21.16
N MET A 156 -1.86 -8.19 -21.78
CA MET A 156 -0.52 -7.63 -21.78
C MET A 156 -0.34 -6.65 -20.62
N ASN A 157 0.90 -6.42 -20.23
CA ASN A 157 1.30 -5.34 -19.33
C ASN A 157 1.90 -4.15 -20.10
N SER A 158 2.07 -3.03 -19.41
CA SER A 158 2.56 -1.76 -19.93
C SER A 158 3.95 -1.86 -20.54
N ASN A 159 4.87 -2.61 -19.93
CA ASN A 159 6.22 -2.84 -20.47
C ASN A 159 6.20 -3.59 -21.81
N GLN A 160 5.28 -4.54 -22.01
CA GLN A 160 5.15 -5.25 -23.27
C GLN A 160 4.70 -4.35 -24.43
N LEU A 161 4.02 -3.24 -24.15
CA LEU A 161 3.57 -2.29 -25.17
C LEU A 161 4.75 -1.63 -25.90
N LEU A 162 5.88 -1.47 -25.21
CA LEU A 162 7.09 -0.85 -25.77
C LEU A 162 7.63 -1.61 -26.99
N ASN A 163 7.42 -2.93 -27.03
CA ASN A 163 7.92 -3.83 -28.07
C ASN A 163 7.15 -3.77 -29.39
N TYR A 164 6.04 -3.01 -29.44
CA TYR A 164 5.22 -2.88 -30.65
C TYR A 164 5.39 -1.49 -31.26
N PHE A 165 5.60 -1.44 -32.57
CA PHE A 165 5.81 -0.21 -33.35
C PHE A 165 4.72 0.05 -34.39
N TYR A 166 3.68 -0.80 -34.41
CA TYR A 166 2.57 -0.76 -35.34
C TYR A 166 1.24 -0.89 -34.60
N PRO A 167 0.11 -0.45 -35.20
CA PRO A 167 -1.20 -0.62 -34.59
C PRO A 167 -1.51 -2.09 -34.29
N LYS A 168 -1.91 -2.37 -33.05
CA LYS A 168 -2.21 -3.74 -32.60
C LYS A 168 -3.43 -3.74 -31.70
N SER A 169 -4.34 -4.69 -31.90
CA SER A 169 -5.43 -4.96 -30.95
C SER A 169 -4.87 -5.63 -29.70
N ILE A 170 -5.20 -5.06 -28.54
CA ILE A 170 -4.64 -5.46 -27.26
C ILE A 170 -5.72 -5.56 -26.20
N LEU A 171 -5.45 -6.41 -25.21
CA LEU A 171 -6.18 -6.47 -23.97
C LEU A 171 -5.19 -6.14 -22.85
N ILE A 172 -5.51 -5.14 -22.04
CA ILE A 172 -4.67 -4.70 -20.92
C ILE A 172 -5.54 -4.45 -19.69
N LYS A 173 -4.98 -4.64 -18.50
CA LYS A 173 -5.64 -4.27 -17.25
C LYS A 173 -4.83 -3.19 -16.55
N GLY A 174 -5.51 -2.33 -15.81
CA GLY A 174 -4.87 -1.28 -15.04
C GLY A 174 -5.77 -0.75 -13.93
N MET A 175 -5.15 -0.10 -12.96
CA MET A 175 -5.82 0.68 -11.93
C MET A 175 -5.92 2.12 -12.42
N LEU A 176 -7.13 2.68 -12.43
CA LEU A 176 -7.32 4.05 -12.87
C LEU A 176 -6.74 5.04 -11.85
N ILE A 177 -5.73 5.80 -12.27
CA ILE A 177 -5.07 6.82 -11.44
C ILE A 177 -5.75 8.17 -11.62
N GLN A 178 -6.00 8.54 -12.87
CA GLN A 178 -6.58 9.83 -13.22
C GLN A 178 -7.43 9.72 -14.50
N ALA A 179 -8.58 10.39 -14.51
CA ALA A 179 -9.36 10.63 -15.72
C ALA A 179 -9.44 12.14 -15.98
N ARG A 180 -9.00 12.56 -17.17
CA ARG A 180 -9.07 13.96 -17.62
C ARG A 180 -10.09 14.07 -18.75
N ARG A 181 -11.19 14.78 -18.49
CA ARG A 181 -12.20 15.10 -19.49
C ARG A 181 -11.66 16.14 -20.46
N GLN A 182 -11.90 15.94 -21.76
CA GLN A 182 -11.55 16.89 -22.82
C GLN A 182 -12.67 16.96 -23.85
N PHE A 183 -12.65 17.98 -24.70
CA PHE A 183 -13.53 18.10 -25.85
C PHE A 183 -12.77 17.85 -27.15
N THR A 184 -13.37 17.12 -28.08
CA THR A 184 -12.87 16.99 -29.45
C THR A 184 -13.02 18.31 -30.21
N ARG A 185 -12.45 18.39 -31.42
CA ARG A 185 -12.67 19.52 -32.34
C ARG A 185 -14.16 19.74 -32.66
N GLN A 186 -14.97 18.67 -32.70
CA GLN A 186 -16.42 18.76 -32.87
C GLN A 186 -17.19 19.01 -31.55
N LYS A 187 -16.50 19.48 -30.49
CA LYS A 187 -17.09 19.76 -29.15
C LYS A 187 -17.77 18.56 -28.48
N GLN A 188 -17.40 17.33 -28.83
CA GLN A 188 -17.87 16.13 -28.15
C GLN A 188 -16.94 15.76 -26.98
N VAL A 189 -17.49 15.19 -25.92
CA VAL A 189 -16.70 14.84 -24.72
C VAL A 189 -15.89 13.58 -24.96
N MET A 190 -14.61 13.60 -24.61
CA MET A 190 -13.72 12.43 -24.54
C MET A 190 -12.95 12.44 -23.22
N ALA A 191 -12.19 11.39 -22.93
CA ALA A 191 -11.28 11.36 -21.78
C ALA A 191 -9.92 10.76 -22.11
N PHE A 192 -8.89 11.33 -21.49
CA PHE A 192 -7.61 10.67 -21.29
C PHE A 192 -7.60 10.02 -19.91
N LEU A 193 -7.29 8.73 -19.88
CA LEU A 193 -7.22 7.93 -18.67
C LEU A 193 -5.76 7.55 -18.46
N LEU A 194 -5.20 7.91 -17.31
CA LEU A 194 -3.92 7.42 -16.84
C LEU A 194 -4.17 6.20 -15.96
N LEU A 195 -3.66 5.05 -16.40
CA LEU A 195 -3.73 3.81 -15.63
C LEU A 195 -2.33 3.34 -15.23
N GLU A 196 -2.29 2.53 -14.19
CA GLU A 196 -1.10 1.87 -13.70
C GLU A 196 -1.32 0.35 -13.67
N ASP A 197 -0.31 -0.43 -14.02
CA ASP A 197 -0.22 -1.85 -13.71
C ASP A 197 1.06 -2.15 -12.92
N GLU A 198 1.41 -3.43 -12.71
CA GLU A 198 2.63 -3.80 -11.99
C GLU A 198 3.93 -3.40 -12.69
N ALA A 199 3.88 -3.08 -13.98
CA ALA A 199 5.04 -2.74 -14.80
C ALA A 199 5.24 -1.23 -14.96
N GLY A 200 4.17 -0.43 -14.85
CA GLY A 200 4.25 1.01 -14.94
C GLY A 200 2.94 1.68 -15.36
N PHE A 201 3.06 2.90 -15.85
CA PHE A 201 1.92 3.72 -16.28
C PHE A 201 1.69 3.59 -17.79
N PHE A 202 0.42 3.71 -18.19
CA PHE A 202 0.03 3.79 -19.59
C PHE A 202 -1.21 4.67 -19.76
N GLU A 203 -1.30 5.31 -20.94
CA GLU A 203 -2.42 6.20 -21.27
C GLU A 203 -3.45 5.50 -22.16
N VAL A 204 -4.72 5.68 -21.84
CA VAL A 204 -5.85 5.20 -22.63
C VAL A 204 -6.71 6.39 -23.03
N ILE A 205 -7.11 6.43 -24.30
CA ILE A 205 -8.01 7.43 -24.86
C ILE A 205 -9.40 6.80 -25.00
N ALA A 206 -10.39 7.40 -24.33
CA ALA A 206 -11.80 7.09 -24.51
C ALA A 206 -12.44 8.18 -25.37
N PHE A 207 -12.54 7.94 -26.68
CA PHE A 207 -13.26 8.81 -27.62
C PHE A 207 -14.76 8.89 -27.30
N PRO A 208 -15.52 9.85 -27.86
CA PRO A 208 -16.88 10.16 -27.40
C PRO A 208 -17.84 8.98 -27.27
N ALA A 209 -17.87 8.06 -28.24
CA ALA A 209 -18.73 6.87 -28.17
C ALA A 209 -18.38 5.97 -26.97
N VAL A 210 -17.09 5.79 -26.68
CA VAL A 210 -16.59 4.99 -25.55
C VAL A 210 -16.79 5.74 -24.24
N TYR A 211 -16.52 7.05 -24.22
CA TYR A 211 -16.75 7.90 -23.06
C TYR A 211 -18.22 7.87 -22.63
N GLN A 212 -19.15 8.08 -23.57
CA GLN A 212 -20.58 8.09 -23.27
C GLN A 212 -21.05 6.76 -22.65
N LYS A 213 -20.48 5.64 -23.11
CA LYS A 213 -20.85 4.30 -22.65
C LYS A 213 -20.24 3.90 -21.31
N TYR A 214 -18.99 4.30 -21.04
CA TYR A 214 -18.21 3.76 -19.92
C TYR A 214 -17.74 4.81 -18.90
N SER A 215 -18.13 6.08 -19.06
CA SER A 215 -17.68 7.16 -18.16
C SER A 215 -18.03 6.97 -16.69
N ASN A 216 -19.08 6.20 -16.38
CA ASN A 216 -19.43 5.80 -15.01
C ASN A 216 -18.32 4.95 -14.33
N LEU A 217 -17.44 4.33 -15.11
CA LEU A 217 -16.31 3.56 -14.61
C LEU A 217 -15.09 4.43 -14.27
N PHE A 218 -15.08 5.71 -14.62
CA PHE A 218 -13.89 6.57 -14.56
C PHE A 218 -13.70 7.24 -13.18
N HIS A 219 -13.73 6.44 -12.11
CA HIS A 219 -13.43 6.89 -10.75
C HIS A 219 -12.04 6.42 -10.32
N LYS A 220 -11.39 7.20 -9.44
CA LYS A 220 -10.07 6.89 -8.91
C LYS A 220 -10.05 5.48 -8.30
N GLU A 221 -8.98 4.74 -8.57
CA GLU A 221 -8.78 3.35 -8.12
C GLU A 221 -9.82 2.35 -8.66
N ALA A 222 -10.44 2.65 -9.81
CA ALA A 222 -11.21 1.65 -10.54
C ALA A 222 -10.28 0.60 -11.19
N PRO A 223 -10.43 -0.71 -10.91
CA PRO A 223 -9.71 -1.75 -11.62
C PRO A 223 -10.39 -2.01 -12.96
N LEU A 224 -9.74 -1.63 -14.06
CA LEU A 224 -10.30 -1.69 -15.40
C LEU A 224 -9.58 -2.74 -16.25
N LEU A 225 -10.36 -3.48 -17.04
CA LEU A 225 -9.89 -4.29 -18.15
C LEU A 225 -10.31 -3.59 -19.45
N ILE A 226 -9.35 -3.37 -20.33
CA ILE A 226 -9.47 -2.50 -21.49
C ILE A 226 -9.07 -3.29 -22.73
N GLU A 227 -10.02 -3.38 -23.65
CA GLU A 227 -9.79 -3.83 -25.02
C GLU A 227 -9.68 -2.59 -25.90
N GLY A 228 -8.61 -2.51 -26.69
CA GLY A 228 -8.34 -1.34 -27.51
C GLY A 228 -7.25 -1.58 -28.53
N VAL A 229 -6.90 -0.51 -29.24
CA VAL A 229 -5.84 -0.53 -30.25
C VAL A 229 -4.68 0.31 -29.75
N LEU A 230 -3.51 -0.30 -29.66
CA LEU A 230 -2.26 0.41 -29.41
C LEU A 230 -1.97 1.33 -30.60
N SER A 231 -1.70 2.59 -30.32
CA SER A 231 -1.30 3.62 -31.28
C SER A 231 -0.08 4.34 -30.74
N LYS A 232 1.01 4.36 -31.52
CA LYS A 232 2.19 5.18 -31.21
C LYS A 232 2.14 6.41 -32.10
N ASP A 233 2.09 7.59 -31.49
CA ASP A 233 2.18 8.85 -32.21
C ASP A 233 3.25 9.73 -31.55
N SER A 234 4.23 10.18 -32.31
CA SER A 234 5.32 11.08 -31.85
C SER A 234 6.11 10.66 -30.58
N GLY A 235 6.22 9.35 -30.31
CA GLY A 235 7.06 8.80 -29.22
C GLY A 235 6.30 8.20 -28.03
N ASP A 236 5.09 8.66 -27.76
CA ASP A 236 4.26 8.13 -26.67
C ASP A 236 3.32 7.02 -27.17
N SER A 237 3.27 5.92 -26.41
CA SER A 237 2.35 4.81 -26.68
C SER A 237 1.01 5.07 -26.01
N LYS A 238 -0.06 5.21 -26.81
CA LYS A 238 -1.42 5.42 -26.32
C LYS A 238 -2.32 4.27 -26.75
N ILE A 239 -3.32 3.98 -25.94
CA ILE A 239 -4.28 2.92 -26.24
C ILE A 239 -5.61 3.57 -26.56
N ILE A 240 -6.11 3.39 -27.77
CA ILE A 240 -7.45 3.84 -28.14
C ILE A 240 -8.43 2.77 -27.66
N ALA A 241 -9.18 3.08 -26.60
CA ALA A 241 -10.14 2.13 -26.04
C ALA A 241 -11.28 1.84 -27.03
N GLN A 242 -11.71 0.59 -27.07
CA GLN A 242 -12.92 0.15 -27.76
C GLN A 242 -13.96 -0.37 -26.76
N LYS A 243 -13.50 -1.08 -25.73
CA LYS A 243 -14.34 -1.58 -24.65
C LYS A 243 -13.61 -1.48 -23.31
N ILE A 244 -14.32 -1.03 -22.30
CA ILE A 244 -13.82 -0.89 -20.92
C ILE A 244 -14.79 -1.61 -20.00
N VAL A 245 -14.27 -2.45 -19.11
CA VAL A 245 -15.08 -3.11 -18.08
C VAL A 245 -14.40 -2.98 -16.72
N ASN A 246 -15.19 -2.81 -15.67
CA ASN A 246 -14.69 -2.99 -14.32
C ASN A 246 -14.42 -4.48 -14.09
N ILE A 247 -13.21 -4.82 -13.64
CA ILE A 247 -12.81 -6.22 -13.44
C ILE A 247 -13.75 -6.91 -12.46
N ASN A 248 -14.16 -6.24 -11.37
CA ASN A 248 -15.08 -6.84 -10.39
C ASN A 248 -16.42 -7.23 -11.04
N SER A 249 -17.01 -6.34 -11.85
CA SER A 249 -18.27 -6.61 -12.55
C SER A 249 -18.13 -7.71 -13.60
N TYR A 250 -16.99 -7.75 -14.32
CA TYR A 250 -16.69 -8.80 -15.28
C TYR A 250 -16.71 -10.19 -14.62
N LEU A 251 -16.12 -10.32 -13.42
CA LEU A 251 -16.09 -11.58 -12.68
C LEU A 251 -17.49 -12.06 -12.27
N VAL A 252 -18.33 -11.17 -11.73
CA VAL A 252 -19.71 -11.51 -11.31
C VAL A 252 -20.52 -12.06 -12.49
N SER A 253 -20.40 -11.42 -13.66
CA SER A 253 -21.11 -11.86 -14.87
C SER A 253 -20.67 -13.27 -15.33
N ARG A 254 -19.39 -13.60 -15.16
CA ARG A 254 -18.82 -14.89 -15.56
C ARG A 254 -19.23 -16.01 -14.61
N GLU A 255 -19.18 -15.78 -13.30
CA GLU A 255 -19.63 -16.77 -12.31
C GLU A 255 -21.11 -17.12 -12.54
N SER A 256 -21.94 -16.10 -12.76
CA SER A 256 -23.35 -16.28 -13.10
C SER A 256 -23.55 -17.10 -14.38
N TYR A 257 -22.72 -16.88 -15.40
CA TYR A 257 -22.76 -17.65 -16.65
C TYR A 257 -22.32 -19.11 -16.45
N LEU A 258 -21.28 -19.36 -15.65
CA LEU A 258 -20.78 -20.70 -15.37
C LEU A 258 -21.76 -21.53 -14.52
N VAL A 259 -22.46 -20.91 -13.56
CA VAL A 259 -23.53 -21.54 -12.79
C VAL A 259 -24.68 -21.96 -13.70
N LYS A 260 -25.20 -21.03 -14.51
CA LYS A 260 -26.26 -21.34 -15.49
C LYS A 260 -25.88 -22.47 -16.45
N LYS A 261 -24.63 -22.51 -16.92
CA LYS A 261 -24.16 -23.57 -17.82
C LYS A 261 -24.05 -24.94 -17.14
N LYS A 262 -23.82 -24.99 -15.82
CA LYS A 262 -23.84 -26.23 -15.04
C LYS A 262 -25.28 -26.72 -14.80
N GLU A 263 -26.20 -25.82 -14.52
CA GLU A 263 -27.63 -26.15 -14.33
C GLU A 263 -28.29 -26.66 -15.62
N ILE A 264 -27.90 -26.15 -16.79
CA ILE A 264 -28.41 -26.63 -18.09
C ILE A 264 -27.86 -28.03 -18.47
N ARG A 265 -26.81 -28.50 -17.77
CA ARG A 265 -26.14 -29.79 -18.04
C ARG A 265 -26.42 -30.87 -17.00
N ALA A 266 -27.20 -30.57 -15.96
CA ALA A 266 -27.68 -31.52 -14.96
C ALA A 266 -29.12 -31.93 -15.29
#